data_AF-A0AA87ZEQ8-F1
#
_entry.id   AF-A0AA87ZEQ8-F1
#
_cell.length_a   1.000
_cell.length_b   1.000
_cell.length_c   1.000
_cell.angle_alpha   90.00
_cell.angle_beta   90.00
_cell.angle_gamma   90.00
#
_symmetry.space_group_name_H-M   'P 1'
#
loop_
_entity.id
_entity.type
_entity.pdbx_description
1 polymer ?
#
loop_
_entity_poly.entity_id
_entity_poly.type
_entity_poly.pdbx_seq_one_letter_code
_entity_poly.pdbx_strand_id
1 'polypeptide(L)'
;MKTEPVDAAEVPPVFNFNRGEETGDSNRSISDLIDDLRTAFQSSVFDHVQDILVAKEEKLKREIGRMKEEFELTRESLGIARLQKAEAEEELKSFMAKCAKNMEAMRVKTTAAEERAKSAEERAKRSEERYEKLLSEVKKAESEKSSNLVELKKRNGELEVAKMKAEDELKVWNRKFAELEPRVTKLESDTMEIRIAENRAGPAILITDSDDDCAPRQRPNSSEKESSPRVMKRKRSSSEKLNEDENVVPNNRTGQDQERALEVGGSSKYPDPATVTSATNNPEYKNTVASNGQGVLGPLKANPAPEMKALSPHYAKCFADEFKEFLTSSSSDSDSE
;
A
#
# COMPACT_ATOMS: atom_id res chain seq x y z
N MET A 1 36.37 -23.56 -22.90
CA MET A 1 37.07 -23.38 -24.19
C MET A 1 38.24 -24.34 -24.22
N LYS A 2 38.13 -25.43 -24.98
CA LYS A 2 39.21 -26.42 -25.17
C LYS A 2 40.23 -25.81 -26.12
N THR A 3 41.45 -25.59 -25.65
CA THR A 3 42.60 -25.21 -26.46
C THR A 3 43.08 -26.45 -27.23
N GLU A 4 42.83 -26.48 -28.53
CA GLU A 4 43.38 -27.51 -29.41
C GLU A 4 44.91 -27.36 -29.54
N PRO A 5 45.64 -28.47 -29.66
CA PRO A 5 47.08 -28.47 -29.83
C PRO A 5 47.44 -27.90 -31.21
N VAL A 6 48.22 -26.82 -31.23
CA VAL A 6 48.77 -26.22 -32.43
C VAL A 6 49.80 -27.18 -33.02
N ASP A 7 49.45 -27.81 -34.13
CA ASP A 7 50.33 -28.67 -34.90
C ASP A 7 51.63 -27.95 -35.25
N ALA A 8 52.74 -28.65 -35.03
CA ALA A 8 54.10 -28.19 -35.29
C ALA A 8 54.26 -27.87 -36.78
N ALA A 9 54.21 -26.57 -37.11
CA ALA A 9 54.49 -26.09 -38.45
C ALA A 9 55.92 -26.48 -38.86
N GLU A 10 56.01 -27.29 -39.92
CA GLU A 10 57.27 -27.63 -40.58
C GLU A 10 58.04 -26.35 -40.91
N VAL A 11 59.25 -26.26 -40.36
CA VAL A 11 60.15 -25.14 -40.56
C VAL A 11 60.51 -25.09 -42.05
N PRO A 12 60.18 -24.00 -42.77
CA PRO A 12 60.48 -23.91 -44.18
C PRO A 12 61.99 -24.00 -44.40
N PRO A 13 62.44 -24.67 -45.48
CA PRO A 13 63.85 -24.88 -45.77
C PRO A 13 64.57 -23.54 -45.86
N VAL A 14 65.50 -23.32 -44.93
CA VAL A 14 66.36 -22.14 -44.90
C VAL A 14 67.33 -22.26 -46.07
N PHE A 15 67.02 -21.58 -47.17
CA PHE A 15 67.98 -21.37 -48.26
C PHE A 15 69.04 -20.38 -47.77
N ASN A 16 70.08 -20.92 -47.15
CA ASN A 16 71.31 -20.19 -46.86
C ASN A 16 72.02 -19.88 -48.18
N PHE A 17 71.64 -18.75 -48.78
CA PHE A 17 72.50 -18.05 -49.73
C PHE A 17 73.70 -17.50 -48.96
N ASN A 18 74.68 -18.37 -48.71
CA ASN A 18 76.02 -17.95 -48.34
C ASN A 18 76.55 -17.08 -49.48
N ARG A 19 76.35 -15.78 -49.34
CA ARG A 19 76.84 -14.73 -50.22
C ARG A 19 78.34 -14.63 -49.96
N GLY A 20 79.08 -15.47 -50.66
CA GLY A 20 80.52 -15.35 -50.80
C GLY A 20 80.86 -14.00 -51.43
N GLU A 21 81.86 -13.34 -50.82
CA GLU A 21 82.67 -12.24 -51.34
C GLU A 21 81.92 -11.07 -52.01
N GLU A 22 81.79 -9.98 -51.25
CA GLU A 22 81.53 -8.63 -51.76
C GLU A 22 82.62 -8.21 -52.75
N THR A 23 82.48 -8.60 -54.02
CA THR A 23 83.05 -7.81 -55.10
C THR A 23 82.20 -6.53 -55.18
N GLY A 24 82.85 -5.37 -55.15
CA GLY A 24 82.25 -4.03 -55.07
C GLY A 24 81.41 -3.60 -56.29
N ASP A 25 80.83 -4.54 -57.02
CA ASP A 25 80.08 -4.37 -58.27
C ASP A 25 78.56 -4.29 -58.07
N SER A 26 78.05 -4.46 -56.84
CA SER A 26 76.60 -4.52 -56.59
C SER A 26 75.87 -3.18 -56.73
N ASN A 27 76.60 -2.07 -56.90
CA ASN A 27 76.05 -0.73 -57.11
C ASN A 27 76.21 -0.22 -58.55
N ARG A 28 76.66 -1.07 -59.49
CA ARG A 28 76.65 -0.69 -60.90
C ARG A 28 75.22 -0.41 -61.33
N SER A 29 74.96 0.79 -61.83
CA SER A 29 73.65 1.10 -62.38
C SER A 29 73.44 0.26 -63.64
N ILE A 30 72.17 -0.02 -63.98
CA ILE A 30 71.84 -0.73 -65.23
C ILE A 30 72.52 -0.05 -66.43
N SER A 31 72.67 1.29 -66.39
CA SER A 31 73.36 2.08 -67.40
C SER A 31 74.85 1.74 -67.54
N ASP A 32 75.56 1.52 -66.43
CA ASP A 32 76.99 1.16 -66.46
C ASP A 32 77.22 -0.25 -67.02
N LEU A 33 76.32 -1.19 -66.71
CA LEU A 33 76.32 -2.54 -67.29
C LEU A 33 75.99 -2.49 -68.78
N ILE A 34 75.09 -1.59 -69.16
CA ILE A 34 74.66 -1.35 -70.53
C ILE A 34 75.83 -0.80 -71.38
N ASP A 35 76.54 0.22 -70.90
CA ASP A 35 77.66 0.81 -71.64
C ASP A 35 78.80 -0.19 -71.91
N ASP A 36 79.13 -1.06 -70.95
CA ASP A 36 80.10 -2.14 -71.13
C ASP A 36 79.67 -3.13 -72.24
N LEU A 37 78.41 -3.59 -72.17
CA LEU A 37 77.85 -4.51 -73.18
C LEU A 37 77.80 -3.87 -74.57
N ARG A 38 77.60 -2.55 -74.66
CA ARG A 38 77.55 -1.79 -75.93
C ARG A 38 78.90 -1.77 -76.65
N THR A 39 80.02 -1.85 -75.91
CA THR A 39 81.36 -1.96 -76.51
C THR A 39 81.70 -3.37 -77.00
N ALA A 40 81.01 -4.40 -76.51
CA ALA A 40 81.28 -5.81 -76.83
C ALA A 40 80.37 -6.41 -77.92
N PHE A 41 79.24 -5.76 -78.25
CA PHE A 41 78.21 -6.29 -79.17
C PHE A 41 77.81 -5.29 -80.28
N GLN A 42 77.04 -5.75 -81.29
CA GLN A 42 76.49 -4.89 -82.34
C GLN A 42 75.47 -3.89 -81.77
N SER A 43 75.62 -2.59 -82.08
CA SER A 43 74.85 -1.50 -81.45
C SER A 43 73.33 -1.62 -81.59
N SER A 44 72.83 -2.16 -82.70
CA SER A 44 71.39 -2.28 -82.95
C SER A 44 70.70 -3.32 -82.05
N VAL A 45 71.36 -4.44 -81.79
CA VAL A 45 70.87 -5.48 -80.86
C VAL A 45 70.86 -4.91 -79.44
N PHE A 46 71.85 -4.07 -79.15
CA PHE A 46 72.02 -3.44 -77.86
C PHE A 46 70.90 -2.45 -77.53
N ASP A 47 70.60 -1.52 -78.45
CA ASP A 47 69.51 -0.54 -78.28
C ASP A 47 68.16 -1.23 -78.04
N HIS A 48 67.91 -2.34 -78.73
CA HIS A 48 66.69 -3.14 -78.51
C HIS A 48 66.61 -3.76 -77.11
N VAL A 49 67.72 -4.28 -76.58
CA VAL A 49 67.79 -4.81 -75.21
C VAL A 49 67.58 -3.68 -74.20
N GLN A 50 68.18 -2.50 -74.44
CA GLN A 50 67.98 -1.33 -73.60
C GLN A 50 66.50 -0.93 -73.52
N ASP A 51 65.79 -0.84 -74.65
CA ASP A 51 64.37 -0.52 -74.67
C ASP A 51 63.53 -1.54 -73.87
N ILE A 52 63.82 -2.83 -74.01
CA ILE A 52 63.15 -3.90 -73.25
C ILE A 52 63.42 -3.75 -71.75
N LEU A 53 64.65 -3.44 -71.35
CA LEU A 53 65.03 -3.26 -69.95
C LEU A 53 64.35 -2.02 -69.35
N VAL A 54 64.34 -0.89 -70.06
CA VAL A 54 63.66 0.34 -69.64
C VAL A 54 62.16 0.10 -69.49
N ALA A 55 61.51 -0.54 -70.47
CA ALA A 55 60.09 -0.86 -70.39
C ALA A 55 59.75 -1.78 -69.20
N LYS A 56 60.62 -2.75 -68.91
CA LYS A 56 60.50 -3.62 -67.72
C LYS A 56 60.69 -2.85 -66.42
N GLU A 57 61.68 -1.95 -66.36
CA GLU A 57 61.94 -1.11 -65.19
C GLU A 57 60.74 -0.20 -64.89
N GLU A 58 60.22 0.49 -65.90
CA GLU A 58 59.02 1.33 -65.77
C GLU A 58 57.79 0.53 -65.35
N LYS A 59 57.64 -0.70 -65.87
CA LYS A 59 56.56 -1.61 -65.46
C LYS A 59 56.69 -1.96 -63.97
N LEU A 60 57.87 -2.37 -63.52
CA LEU A 60 58.13 -2.71 -62.12
C LEU A 60 57.96 -1.49 -61.21
N LYS A 61 58.42 -0.30 -61.61
CA LYS A 61 58.21 0.96 -60.87
C LYS A 61 56.71 1.26 -60.68
N ARG A 62 55.90 1.10 -61.73
CA ARG A 62 54.43 1.25 -61.65
C ARG A 62 53.79 0.20 -60.74
N GLU A 63 54.24 -1.04 -60.79
CA GLU A 63 53.72 -2.11 -59.93
C GLU A 63 54.08 -1.89 -58.46
N ILE A 64 55.31 -1.47 -58.16
CA ILE A 64 55.73 -1.05 -56.82
C ILE A 64 54.89 0.12 -56.33
N GLY A 65 54.63 1.13 -57.17
CA GLY A 65 53.75 2.25 -56.84
C GLY A 65 52.35 1.78 -56.45
N ARG A 66 51.74 0.94 -57.29
CA ARG A 66 50.41 0.36 -57.04
C ARG A 66 50.34 -0.43 -55.74
N MET A 67 51.32 -1.31 -55.49
CA MET A 67 51.37 -2.09 -54.24
C MET A 67 51.54 -1.22 -53.01
N LYS A 68 52.29 -0.11 -53.10
CA LYS A 68 52.43 0.87 -52.00
C LYS A 68 51.10 1.56 -51.71
N GLU A 69 50.37 1.98 -52.74
CA GLU A 69 49.05 2.59 -52.60
C GLU A 69 48.03 1.60 -51.98
N GLU A 70 47.99 0.37 -52.47
CA GLU A 70 47.13 -0.70 -51.92
C GLU A 70 47.48 -1.01 -50.45
N PHE A 71 48.76 -1.02 -50.11
CA PHE A 71 49.22 -1.23 -48.73
C PHE A 71 48.77 -0.09 -47.80
N GLU A 72 48.94 1.17 -48.19
CA GLU A 72 48.49 2.32 -47.39
C GLU A 72 46.96 2.36 -47.26
N LEU A 73 46.20 2.07 -48.32
CA LEU A 73 44.74 1.94 -48.25
C LEU A 73 44.29 0.83 -47.28
N THR A 74 44.98 -0.32 -47.29
CA THR A 74 44.70 -1.43 -46.37
C THR A 74 45.02 -1.05 -44.93
N ARG A 75 46.09 -0.30 -44.72
CA ARG A 75 46.50 0.21 -43.40
C ARG A 75 45.49 1.22 -42.84
N GLU A 76 45.05 2.18 -43.66
CA GLU A 76 44.06 3.17 -43.27
C GLU A 76 42.70 2.53 -42.98
N SER A 77 42.23 1.63 -43.86
CA SER A 77 40.97 0.91 -43.65
C SER A 77 40.99 0.06 -42.38
N LEU A 78 42.11 -0.61 -42.06
CA LEU A 78 42.29 -1.32 -40.80
C LEU A 78 42.24 -0.37 -39.59
N GLY A 79 42.81 0.83 -39.72
CA GLY A 79 42.74 1.88 -38.70
C GLY A 79 41.30 2.33 -38.42
N ILE A 80 40.53 2.62 -39.48
CA ILE A 80 39.12 3.00 -39.39
C ILE A 80 38.29 1.88 -38.74
N ALA A 81 38.47 0.63 -39.18
CA ALA A 81 37.75 -0.51 -38.62
C ALA A 81 38.03 -0.70 -37.11
N ARG A 82 39.27 -0.46 -36.66
CA ARG A 82 39.62 -0.50 -35.23
C ARG A 82 38.94 0.61 -34.42
N LEU A 83 38.86 1.83 -34.97
CA LEU A 83 38.16 2.94 -34.32
C LEU A 83 36.65 2.68 -34.21
N GLN A 84 36.01 2.25 -35.29
CA GLN A 84 34.59 1.88 -35.28
C GLN A 84 34.28 0.76 -34.29
N LYS A 85 35.16 -0.24 -34.20
CA LYS A 85 35.04 -1.30 -33.20
C LYS A 85 35.11 -0.76 -31.77
N ALA A 86 36.09 0.12 -31.48
CA ALA A 86 36.23 0.70 -30.15
C ALA A 86 35.03 1.58 -29.75
N GLU A 87 34.50 2.36 -30.70
CA GLU A 87 33.28 3.17 -30.51
C GLU A 87 32.07 2.29 -30.19
N ALA A 88 31.84 1.22 -30.96
CA ALA A 88 30.75 0.29 -30.70
C ALA A 88 30.88 -0.43 -29.33
N GLU A 89 32.12 -0.77 -28.91
CA GLU A 89 32.37 -1.34 -27.58
C GLU A 89 32.08 -0.35 -26.45
N GLU A 90 32.37 0.94 -26.63
CA GLU A 90 32.04 1.98 -25.66
C GLU A 90 30.52 2.21 -25.57
N GLU A 91 29.83 2.27 -26.71
CA GLU A 91 28.37 2.39 -26.75
C GLU A 91 27.70 1.23 -26.02
N LEU A 92 28.15 -0.01 -26.28
CA LEU A 92 27.65 -1.21 -25.61
C LEU A 92 27.87 -1.15 -24.09
N LYS A 93 29.07 -0.74 -23.64
CA LYS A 93 29.35 -0.55 -22.21
C LYS A 93 28.43 0.50 -21.60
N SER A 94 28.22 1.62 -22.29
CA SER A 94 27.31 2.68 -21.82
C SER A 94 25.86 2.19 -21.71
N PHE A 95 25.42 1.36 -22.66
CA PHE A 95 24.09 0.79 -22.67
C PHE A 95 23.90 -0.22 -21.53
N MET A 96 24.87 -1.12 -21.33
CA MET A 96 24.85 -2.07 -20.21
C MET A 96 24.82 -1.35 -18.85
N ALA A 97 25.59 -0.28 -18.68
CA ALA A 97 25.57 0.52 -17.45
C ALA A 97 24.21 1.20 -17.22
N LYS A 98 23.59 1.74 -18.26
CA LYS A 98 22.22 2.29 -18.20
C LYS A 98 21.19 1.22 -17.85
N CYS A 99 21.31 0.04 -18.45
CA CYS A 99 20.44 -1.11 -18.16
C CYS A 99 20.56 -1.55 -16.70
N ALA A 100 21.78 -1.71 -16.19
CA ALA A 100 22.03 -2.06 -14.79
C ALA A 100 21.42 -1.03 -13.81
N LYS A 101 21.59 0.27 -14.10
CA LYS A 101 20.98 1.34 -13.29
C LYS A 101 19.45 1.29 -13.30
N ASN A 102 18.84 1.01 -14.45
CA ASN A 102 17.39 0.88 -14.58
C ASN A 102 16.85 -0.34 -13.84
N MET A 103 17.55 -1.48 -13.93
CA MET A 103 17.21 -2.69 -13.19
C MET A 103 17.25 -2.46 -11.68
N GLU A 104 18.27 -1.78 -11.18
CA GLU A 104 18.37 -1.45 -9.76
C GLU A 104 17.25 -0.48 -9.32
N ALA A 105 16.98 0.55 -10.12
CA ALA A 105 15.87 1.46 -9.87
C ALA A 105 14.50 0.75 -9.83
N MET A 106 14.31 -0.27 -10.68
CA MET A 106 13.11 -1.10 -10.66
C MET A 106 13.06 -1.98 -9.41
N ARG A 107 14.15 -2.61 -8.99
CA ARG A 107 14.20 -3.39 -7.74
C ARG A 107 13.81 -2.54 -6.53
N VAL A 108 14.40 -1.35 -6.40
CA VAL A 108 14.08 -0.42 -5.31
C VAL A 108 12.61 0.00 -5.31
N LYS A 109 12.02 0.23 -6.50
CA LYS A 109 10.58 0.54 -6.62
C LYS A 109 9.71 -0.63 -6.19
N THR A 110 10.08 -1.87 -6.58
CA THR A 110 9.35 -3.08 -6.23
C THR A 110 9.37 -3.32 -4.72
N THR A 111 10.54 -3.25 -4.07
CA THR A 111 10.63 -3.43 -2.61
C THR A 111 9.85 -2.35 -1.86
N ALA A 112 9.94 -1.09 -2.28
CA ALA A 112 9.15 -0.02 -1.69
C ALA A 112 7.63 -0.17 -1.90
N ALA A 113 7.20 -0.80 -2.99
CA ALA A 113 5.79 -1.12 -3.22
C ALA A 113 5.32 -2.26 -2.30
N GLU A 114 6.15 -3.30 -2.12
CA GLU A 114 5.88 -4.42 -1.22
C GLU A 114 5.76 -3.97 0.25
N GLU A 115 6.65 -3.10 0.72
CA GLU A 115 6.57 -2.55 2.09
C GLU A 115 5.30 -1.71 2.30
N ARG A 116 4.93 -0.89 1.31
CA ARG A 116 3.66 -0.14 1.37
C ARG A 116 2.45 -1.07 1.38
N ALA A 117 2.47 -2.15 0.61
CA ALA A 117 1.41 -3.15 0.59
C ALA A 117 1.27 -3.83 1.97
N LYS A 118 2.38 -4.27 2.57
CA LYS A 118 2.40 -4.85 3.93
C LYS A 118 1.86 -3.87 4.98
N SER A 119 2.26 -2.60 4.94
CA SER A 119 1.76 -1.58 5.86
C SER A 119 0.25 -1.31 5.69
N ALA A 120 -0.26 -1.38 4.46
CA ALA A 120 -1.69 -1.25 4.18
C ALA A 120 -2.47 -2.46 4.71
N GLU A 121 -1.96 -3.67 4.50
CA GLU A 121 -2.55 -4.92 5.01
C GLU A 121 -2.64 -4.93 6.54
N GLU A 122 -1.57 -4.56 7.25
CA GLU A 122 -1.62 -4.45 8.71
C GLU A 122 -2.63 -3.42 9.20
N ARG A 123 -2.79 -2.30 8.47
CA ARG A 123 -3.78 -1.27 8.82
C ARG A 123 -5.21 -1.77 8.58
N ALA A 124 -5.43 -2.53 7.51
CA ALA A 124 -6.70 -3.21 7.24
C ALA A 124 -7.02 -4.20 8.36
N LYS A 125 -6.09 -5.09 8.72
CA LYS A 125 -6.24 -6.06 9.82
C LYS A 125 -6.60 -5.40 11.15
N ARG A 126 -5.88 -4.33 11.54
CA ARG A 126 -6.21 -3.56 12.76
C ARG A 126 -7.59 -2.92 12.72
N SER A 127 -8.12 -2.59 11.54
CA SER A 127 -9.48 -2.07 11.42
C SER A 127 -10.52 -3.19 11.53
N GLU A 128 -10.26 -4.35 10.92
CA GLU A 128 -11.11 -5.54 11.02
C GLU A 128 -11.24 -6.03 12.46
N GLU A 129 -10.12 -6.15 13.19
CA GLU A 129 -10.11 -6.52 14.61
C GLU A 129 -10.96 -5.56 15.47
N ARG A 130 -10.91 -4.25 15.17
CA ARG A 130 -11.74 -3.25 15.86
C ARG A 130 -13.23 -3.41 15.53
N TYR A 131 -13.58 -3.68 14.28
CA TYR A 131 -14.96 -3.93 13.88
C TYR A 131 -15.49 -5.24 14.49
N GLU A 132 -14.69 -6.29 14.53
CA GLU A 132 -15.06 -7.56 15.14
C GLU A 132 -15.31 -7.39 16.65
N LYS A 133 -14.43 -6.66 17.34
CA LYS A 133 -14.62 -6.32 18.77
C LYS A 133 -15.92 -5.55 18.99
N LEU A 134 -16.16 -4.48 18.23
CA LEU A 134 -17.37 -3.68 18.35
C LEU A 134 -18.63 -4.50 18.06
N LEU A 135 -18.59 -5.37 17.05
CA LEU A 135 -19.70 -6.26 16.71
C LEU A 135 -20.02 -7.23 17.84
N SER A 136 -18.99 -7.76 18.52
CA SER A 136 -19.17 -8.64 19.67
C SER A 136 -19.81 -7.91 20.87
N GLU A 137 -19.40 -6.65 21.13
CA GLU A 137 -19.96 -5.80 22.19
C GLU A 137 -21.43 -5.46 21.92
N VAL A 138 -21.78 -5.12 20.67
CA VAL A 138 -23.17 -4.85 20.26
C VAL A 138 -24.05 -6.09 20.45
N LYS A 139 -23.59 -7.28 20.02
CA LYS A 139 -24.33 -8.53 20.22
C LYS A 139 -24.55 -8.83 21.70
N LYS A 140 -23.54 -8.62 22.53
CA LYS A 140 -23.66 -8.79 23.99
C LYS A 140 -24.68 -7.83 24.58
N ALA A 141 -24.58 -6.53 24.26
CA ALA A 141 -25.52 -5.52 24.74
C ALA A 141 -26.97 -5.78 24.26
N GLU A 142 -27.16 -6.27 23.04
CA GLU A 142 -28.46 -6.66 22.51
C GLU A 142 -29.05 -7.86 23.25
N SER A 143 -28.22 -8.87 23.55
CA SER A 143 -28.64 -10.03 24.34
C SER A 143 -29.03 -9.65 25.78
N GLU A 144 -28.28 -8.77 26.42
CA GLU A 144 -28.58 -8.25 27.76
C GLU A 144 -29.87 -7.43 27.78
N LYS A 145 -30.07 -6.55 26.78
CA LYS A 145 -31.32 -5.78 26.63
C LYS A 145 -32.52 -6.70 26.43
N SER A 146 -32.37 -7.74 25.61
CA SER A 146 -33.43 -8.73 25.36
C SER A 146 -33.78 -9.50 26.63
N SER A 147 -32.78 -9.92 27.41
CA SER A 147 -32.98 -10.55 28.71
C SER A 147 -33.69 -9.64 29.71
N ASN A 148 -33.23 -8.40 29.86
CA ASN A 148 -33.85 -7.39 30.73
C ASN A 148 -35.32 -7.11 30.34
N LEU A 149 -35.61 -7.05 29.04
CA LEU A 149 -36.98 -6.84 28.55
C LEU A 149 -37.91 -8.00 28.94
N VAL A 150 -37.42 -9.25 28.87
CA VAL A 150 -38.19 -10.43 29.31
C VAL A 150 -38.46 -10.38 30.80
N GLU A 151 -37.46 -10.03 31.63
CA GLU A 151 -37.65 -9.89 33.07
C GLU A 151 -38.64 -8.78 33.44
N LEU A 152 -38.55 -7.62 32.78
CA LEU A 152 -39.48 -6.51 32.99
C LEU A 152 -40.91 -6.90 32.61
N LYS A 153 -41.10 -7.58 31.48
CA LYS A 153 -42.43 -8.11 31.08
C LYS A 153 -42.99 -9.07 32.13
N LYS A 154 -42.16 -9.96 32.69
CA LYS A 154 -42.55 -10.88 33.76
C LYS A 154 -42.98 -10.13 35.02
N ARG A 155 -42.15 -9.22 35.54
CA ARG A 155 -42.48 -8.40 36.72
C ARG A 155 -43.72 -7.55 36.51
N ASN A 156 -43.90 -6.99 35.31
CA ASN A 156 -45.11 -6.24 34.98
C ASN A 156 -46.36 -7.12 35.04
N GLY A 157 -46.29 -8.36 34.55
CA GLY A 157 -47.37 -9.34 34.68
C GLY A 157 -47.70 -9.69 36.14
N GLU A 158 -46.68 -9.87 36.99
CA GLU A 158 -46.87 -10.11 38.42
C GLU A 158 -47.55 -8.93 39.13
N LEU A 159 -47.16 -7.69 38.77
CA LEU A 159 -47.75 -6.47 39.31
C LEU A 159 -49.21 -6.28 38.88
N GLU A 160 -49.55 -6.54 37.61
CA GLU A 160 -50.95 -6.45 37.15
C GLU A 160 -51.85 -7.46 37.90
N VAL A 161 -51.35 -8.67 38.16
CA VAL A 161 -52.08 -9.66 38.98
C VAL A 161 -52.25 -9.17 40.43
N ALA A 162 -51.20 -8.61 41.04
CA ALA A 162 -51.29 -8.07 42.40
C ALA A 162 -52.24 -6.88 42.49
N LYS A 163 -52.22 -5.99 41.50
CA LYS A 163 -53.16 -4.86 41.37
C LYS A 163 -54.60 -5.34 41.28
N MET A 164 -54.88 -6.32 40.41
CA MET A 164 -56.23 -6.90 40.27
C MET A 164 -56.75 -7.47 41.60
N LYS A 165 -55.90 -8.18 42.36
CA LYS A 165 -56.26 -8.69 43.70
C LYS A 165 -56.59 -7.56 44.69
N ALA A 166 -55.76 -6.52 44.73
CA ALA A 166 -55.99 -5.37 45.61
C ALA A 166 -57.29 -4.61 45.22
N GLU A 167 -57.57 -4.47 43.94
CA GLU A 167 -58.83 -3.89 43.44
C GLU A 167 -60.05 -4.74 43.86
N ASP A 168 -59.96 -6.06 43.80
CA ASP A 168 -61.03 -6.96 44.24
C ASP A 168 -61.23 -6.93 45.76
N GLU A 169 -60.16 -6.90 46.55
CA GLU A 169 -60.23 -6.69 48.01
C GLU A 169 -60.88 -5.35 48.36
N LEU A 170 -60.53 -4.28 47.64
CA LEU A 170 -61.13 -2.96 47.82
C LEU A 170 -62.63 -2.97 47.52
N LYS A 171 -63.08 -3.69 46.48
CA LYS A 171 -64.52 -3.90 46.22
C LYS A 171 -65.20 -4.62 47.38
N VAL A 172 -64.55 -5.63 47.98
CA VAL A 172 -65.09 -6.33 49.15
C VAL A 172 -65.22 -5.39 50.34
N TRP A 173 -64.20 -4.57 50.63
CA TRP A 173 -64.24 -3.58 51.71
C TRP A 173 -65.31 -2.52 51.48
N ASN A 174 -65.44 -1.99 50.27
CA ASN A 174 -66.48 -1.02 49.93
C ASN A 174 -67.89 -1.58 50.18
N ARG A 175 -68.14 -2.85 49.85
CA ARG A 175 -69.41 -3.52 50.16
C ARG A 175 -69.66 -3.61 51.67
N LYS A 176 -68.64 -3.97 52.46
CA LYS A 176 -68.75 -4.03 53.93
C LYS A 176 -69.01 -2.65 54.54
N PHE A 177 -68.32 -1.61 54.05
CA PHE A 177 -68.56 -0.24 54.51
C PHE A 177 -69.98 0.22 54.19
N ALA A 178 -70.46 -0.03 52.97
CA ALA A 178 -71.84 0.28 52.57
C ALA A 178 -72.89 -0.47 53.42
N GLU A 179 -72.58 -1.67 53.92
CA GLU A 179 -73.44 -2.40 54.85
C GLU A 179 -73.41 -1.82 56.28
N LEU A 180 -72.24 -1.36 56.74
CA LEU A 180 -72.07 -0.80 58.08
C LEU A 180 -72.64 0.61 58.22
N GLU A 181 -72.55 1.42 57.17
CA GLU A 181 -73.06 2.80 57.12
C GLU A 181 -74.49 2.94 57.67
N PRO A 182 -75.51 2.21 57.19
CA PRO A 182 -76.86 2.32 57.73
C PRO A 182 -76.99 1.84 59.18
N ARG A 183 -76.15 0.88 59.62
CA ARG A 183 -76.15 0.42 61.02
C ARG A 183 -75.62 1.51 61.94
N VAL A 184 -74.60 2.23 61.52
CA VAL A 184 -74.05 3.38 62.25
C VAL A 184 -75.07 4.50 62.29
N THR A 185 -75.67 4.89 61.16
CA THR A 185 -76.72 5.92 61.11
C THR A 185 -77.90 5.57 62.03
N LYS A 186 -78.30 4.29 62.09
CA LYS A 186 -79.33 3.83 63.02
C LYS A 186 -78.90 3.99 64.47
N LEU A 187 -77.72 3.51 64.83
CA LEU A 187 -77.19 3.63 66.20
C LEU A 187 -77.05 5.09 66.63
N GLU A 188 -76.66 5.99 65.71
CA GLU A 188 -76.61 7.43 65.95
C GLU A 188 -77.99 8.01 66.23
N SER A 189 -79.00 7.61 65.45
CA SER A 189 -80.41 7.97 65.68
C SER A 189 -80.90 7.46 67.04
N ASP A 190 -80.71 6.17 67.33
CA ASP A 190 -81.10 5.53 68.58
C ASP A 190 -80.42 6.23 69.80
N THR A 191 -79.13 6.57 69.67
CA THR A 191 -78.38 7.29 70.71
C THR A 191 -78.90 8.71 70.93
N MET A 192 -79.30 9.41 69.87
CA MET A 192 -79.91 10.74 69.95
C MET A 192 -81.28 10.67 70.65
N GLU A 193 -82.09 9.66 70.36
CA GLU A 193 -83.38 9.44 71.03
C GLU A 193 -83.21 9.20 72.53
N ILE A 194 -82.25 8.37 72.94
CA ILE A 194 -81.94 8.12 74.36
C ILE A 194 -81.53 9.42 75.07
N ARG A 195 -80.64 10.23 74.46
CA ARG A 195 -80.23 11.52 75.04
C ARG A 195 -81.41 12.48 75.20
N ILE A 196 -82.36 12.49 74.26
CA ILE A 196 -83.57 13.31 74.37
C ILE A 196 -84.46 12.81 75.52
N ALA A 197 -84.60 11.50 75.68
CA ALA A 197 -85.37 10.89 76.76
C ALA A 197 -84.75 11.15 78.15
N GLU A 198 -83.42 11.06 78.27
CA GLU A 198 -82.67 11.34 79.50
C GLU A 198 -82.86 12.80 79.95
N ASN A 199 -82.76 13.75 79.03
CA ASN A 199 -83.04 15.16 79.32
C ASN A 199 -84.50 15.42 79.75
N ARG A 200 -85.45 14.54 79.41
CA ARG A 200 -86.86 14.62 79.85
C ARG A 200 -87.13 13.94 81.19
N ALA A 201 -86.28 12.99 81.62
CA ALA A 201 -86.44 12.24 82.86
C ALA A 201 -86.04 13.03 84.13
N GLY A 202 -85.53 14.26 83.97
CA GLY A 202 -85.04 15.09 85.08
C GLY A 202 -83.67 14.60 85.58
N PRO A 203 -82.83 15.50 86.13
CA PRO A 203 -81.49 15.14 86.57
C PRO A 203 -81.57 14.09 87.68
N ALA A 204 -81.26 12.84 87.36
CA ALA A 204 -81.01 11.81 88.35
C ALA A 204 -79.76 12.25 89.14
N ILE A 205 -79.96 12.50 90.43
CA ILE A 205 -78.90 12.86 91.38
C ILE A 205 -77.87 11.74 91.36
N LEU A 206 -76.76 12.00 90.67
CA LEU A 206 -75.61 11.12 90.59
C LEU A 206 -74.89 11.19 91.95
N ILE A 207 -75.04 10.15 92.77
CA ILE A 207 -74.19 9.93 93.93
C ILE A 207 -72.84 9.48 93.35
N THR A 208 -71.90 10.43 93.25
CA THR A 208 -70.50 10.12 92.99
C THR A 208 -69.90 9.64 94.30
N ASP A 209 -69.97 8.32 94.54
CA ASP A 209 -69.11 7.70 95.53
C ASP A 209 -67.70 7.67 94.94
N SER A 210 -66.94 8.66 95.42
CA SER A 210 -65.49 8.70 95.51
C SER A 210 -64.94 7.36 96.00
N ASP A 211 -63.71 7.09 95.58
CA ASP A 211 -62.79 6.05 96.07
C ASP A 211 -62.69 4.83 95.15
N ASP A 212 -61.85 4.93 94.11
CA ASP A 212 -60.86 3.86 93.93
C ASP A 212 -59.59 4.33 93.21
N ASP A 213 -58.49 4.20 93.95
CA ASP A 213 -57.11 4.40 93.54
C ASP A 213 -56.71 3.34 92.50
N CYS A 214 -56.72 3.69 91.23
CA CYS A 214 -56.03 2.90 90.20
C CYS A 214 -55.26 3.78 89.25
N ALA A 215 -54.09 4.22 89.72
CA ALA A 215 -53.01 4.72 88.89
C ALA A 215 -52.55 3.63 87.89
N PRO A 216 -52.64 3.85 86.56
CA PRO A 216 -51.89 3.06 85.61
C PRO A 216 -50.50 3.70 85.49
N ARG A 217 -49.54 3.02 86.12
CA ARG A 217 -48.11 2.96 85.81
C ARG A 217 -47.66 3.81 84.62
N GLN A 218 -46.69 4.68 84.90
CA GLN A 218 -45.72 5.13 83.91
C GLN A 218 -45.23 3.94 83.08
N ARG A 219 -45.53 3.93 81.78
CA ARG A 219 -44.81 3.10 80.83
C ARG A 219 -43.47 3.78 80.53
N PRO A 220 -42.35 3.06 80.64
CA PRO A 220 -41.03 3.61 80.39
C PRO A 220 -40.83 3.85 78.89
N ASN A 221 -40.25 5.01 78.58
CA ASN A 221 -39.32 5.25 77.47
C ASN A 221 -39.33 4.20 76.34
N SER A 222 -40.25 4.35 75.38
CA SER A 222 -39.96 3.91 74.01
C SER A 222 -39.41 5.12 73.28
N SER A 223 -38.08 5.23 73.31
CA SER A 223 -37.29 6.10 72.45
C SER A 223 -37.93 6.25 71.07
N GLU A 224 -38.21 7.49 70.70
CA GLU A 224 -38.20 7.95 69.32
C GLU A 224 -36.87 7.49 68.70
N LYS A 225 -36.88 6.31 68.09
CA LYS A 225 -36.06 6.12 66.90
C LYS A 225 -36.87 6.80 65.81
N GLU A 226 -36.62 8.10 65.65
CA GLU A 226 -36.53 8.66 64.32
C GLU A 226 -35.72 7.66 63.50
N SER A 227 -36.42 6.83 62.73
CA SER A 227 -35.86 6.31 61.50
C SER A 227 -35.68 7.54 60.63
N SER A 228 -34.57 8.25 60.89
CA SER A 228 -33.93 9.14 59.94
C SER A 228 -34.11 8.46 58.59
N PRO A 229 -34.75 9.10 57.59
CA PRO A 229 -34.82 8.51 56.27
C PRO A 229 -33.39 8.15 55.94
N ARG A 230 -33.14 6.86 55.80
CA ARG A 230 -31.86 6.34 55.34
C ARG A 230 -31.69 7.03 54.01
N VAL A 231 -31.00 8.17 54.03
CA VAL A 231 -30.50 8.84 52.85
C VAL A 231 -29.75 7.71 52.19
N MET A 232 -30.38 7.12 51.18
CA MET A 232 -29.68 6.25 50.27
C MET A 232 -28.57 7.18 49.80
N LYS A 233 -27.36 6.97 50.35
CA LYS A 233 -26.15 7.46 49.74
C LYS A 233 -26.24 6.86 48.35
N ARG A 234 -26.79 7.64 47.43
CA ARG A 234 -26.64 7.49 46.00
C ARG A 234 -25.14 7.31 45.89
N LYS A 235 -24.70 6.07 45.68
CA LYS A 235 -23.35 5.78 45.25
C LYS A 235 -23.21 6.66 44.02
N ARG A 236 -22.61 7.83 44.20
CA ARG A 236 -21.98 8.56 43.13
C ARG A 236 -21.05 7.53 42.53
N SER A 237 -21.44 7.10 41.34
CA SER A 237 -20.55 6.85 40.24
C SER A 237 -19.15 6.48 40.74
N SER A 238 -18.95 5.18 40.97
CA SER A 238 -17.61 4.65 40.71
C SER A 238 -17.41 4.92 39.24
N SER A 239 -16.74 6.04 38.98
CA SER A 239 -16.06 6.34 37.74
C SER A 239 -15.60 5.03 37.13
N GLU A 240 -16.20 4.72 35.97
CA GLU A 240 -15.48 4.11 34.87
C GLU A 240 -14.02 4.50 35.00
N LYS A 241 -13.20 3.56 35.46
CA LYS A 241 -11.84 3.51 35.00
C LYS A 241 -11.98 3.16 33.53
N LEU A 242 -12.17 4.20 32.72
CA LEU A 242 -11.63 4.21 31.39
C LEU A 242 -10.17 3.85 31.60
N ASN A 243 -9.84 2.60 31.28
CA ASN A 243 -8.48 2.27 30.95
C ASN A 243 -8.19 3.18 29.75
N GLU A 244 -7.61 4.33 30.04
CA GLU A 244 -6.66 4.98 29.17
C GLU A 244 -5.51 3.98 29.02
N ASP A 245 -5.76 2.93 28.23
CA ASP A 245 -4.68 2.33 27.46
C ASP A 245 -4.25 3.43 26.51
N GLU A 246 -3.34 4.26 27.02
CA GLU A 246 -2.38 5.03 26.27
C GLU A 246 -1.68 4.07 25.29
N ASN A 247 -2.36 3.77 24.19
CA ASN A 247 -1.68 3.56 22.92
C ASN A 247 -1.14 4.93 22.52
N VAL A 248 -0.04 5.31 23.18
CA VAL A 248 0.97 6.19 22.63
C VAL A 248 1.40 5.56 21.32
N VAL A 249 0.71 5.93 20.25
CA VAL A 249 1.23 5.78 18.90
C VAL A 249 2.46 6.69 18.88
N PRO A 250 3.69 6.15 18.74
CA PRO A 250 4.82 7.01 18.51
C PRO A 250 4.59 7.67 17.15
N ASN A 251 4.26 8.96 17.20
CA ASN A 251 4.18 9.81 16.03
C ASN A 251 5.62 10.03 15.55
N ASN A 252 6.15 9.07 14.79
CA ASN A 252 7.39 9.22 14.04
C ASN A 252 7.13 10.17 12.86
N ARG A 253 6.98 11.46 13.18
CA ARG A 253 7.09 12.59 12.27
C ARG A 253 8.11 13.56 12.85
N THR A 254 9.37 13.17 12.79
CA THR A 254 10.51 14.08 12.93
C THR A 254 11.60 13.61 12.01
N GLY A 255 11.97 14.45 11.04
CA GLY A 255 13.15 14.22 10.19
C GLY A 255 12.98 14.52 8.70
N GLN A 256 12.24 15.57 8.33
CA GLN A 256 12.41 16.21 7.02
C GLN A 256 12.69 17.68 7.29
N ASP A 257 13.98 18.01 7.31
CA ASP A 257 14.66 19.32 7.26
C ASP A 257 16.07 19.06 7.83
N GLN A 258 17.19 19.54 7.34
CA GLN A 258 17.58 20.45 6.28
C GLN A 258 19.10 20.30 6.23
N GLU A 259 19.70 19.76 5.17
CA GLU A 259 21.10 20.05 4.83
C GLU A 259 21.31 19.80 3.32
N ARG A 260 21.11 20.85 2.52
CA ARG A 260 21.83 21.05 1.25
C ARG A 260 21.73 22.52 0.84
N ALA A 261 22.51 23.33 1.54
CA ALA A 261 23.00 24.59 1.01
C ALA A 261 24.49 24.41 0.73
N LEU A 262 24.83 24.08 -0.52
CA LEU A 262 26.07 24.55 -1.12
C LEU A 262 25.72 25.05 -2.52
N GLU A 263 25.74 26.36 -2.59
CA GLU A 263 25.79 27.18 -3.78
C GLU A 263 26.91 26.69 -4.71
N VAL A 264 26.58 26.47 -5.98
CA VAL A 264 27.50 26.82 -7.08
C VAL A 264 26.65 27.38 -8.20
N GLY A 265 26.88 28.66 -8.49
CA GLY A 265 26.22 29.42 -9.53
C GLY A 265 26.46 28.87 -10.93
N GLY A 266 25.52 29.18 -11.80
CA GLY A 266 25.59 28.87 -13.23
C GLY A 266 24.58 29.69 -13.98
N SER A 267 24.95 30.95 -14.25
CA SER A 267 24.19 31.86 -15.10
C SER A 267 23.92 31.20 -16.46
N SER A 268 22.66 31.13 -16.89
CA SER A 268 22.35 30.94 -18.30
C SER A 268 21.20 31.86 -18.68
N LYS A 269 21.59 33.00 -19.25
CA LYS A 269 20.75 33.96 -19.95
C LYS A 269 20.28 33.31 -21.24
N TYR A 270 19.01 32.93 -21.36
CA TYR A 270 18.24 33.04 -22.60
C TYR A 270 16.74 33.04 -22.26
N PRO A 271 15.97 34.05 -22.69
CA PRO A 271 14.52 33.98 -22.71
C PRO A 271 14.07 33.37 -24.04
N ASP A 272 13.01 32.53 -24.03
CA ASP A 272 11.94 32.46 -25.05
C ASP A 272 11.11 31.15 -24.95
N PRO A 273 9.92 31.04 -25.57
CA PRO A 273 8.67 31.66 -25.13
C PRO A 273 7.51 30.62 -25.17
N ALA A 274 6.26 31.08 -25.07
CA ALA A 274 5.03 30.34 -25.39
C ALA A 274 4.49 29.37 -24.31
N THR A 275 4.00 29.96 -23.22
CA THR A 275 2.91 29.36 -22.44
C THR A 275 1.58 29.61 -23.16
N VAL A 276 1.18 28.68 -24.03
CA VAL A 276 -0.20 28.60 -24.55
C VAL A 276 -1.08 28.07 -23.43
N THR A 277 -1.69 28.97 -22.66
CA THR A 277 -2.83 28.63 -21.79
C THR A 277 -4.12 29.00 -22.55
N SER A 278 -4.71 28.01 -23.21
CA SER A 278 -6.05 28.14 -23.74
C SER A 278 -7.04 28.06 -22.58
N ALA A 279 -7.46 29.23 -22.11
CA ALA A 279 -8.65 29.41 -21.31
C ALA A 279 -9.89 29.03 -22.13
N THR A 280 -10.61 27.99 -21.72
CA THR A 280 -12.02 27.81 -22.07
C THR A 280 -12.87 28.24 -20.89
N ASN A 281 -13.17 29.54 -20.88
CA ASN A 281 -14.31 30.08 -20.16
C ASN A 281 -15.59 29.48 -20.76
N ASN A 282 -16.38 28.81 -19.94
CA ASN A 282 -17.78 28.52 -20.25
C ASN A 282 -18.62 28.86 -19.01
N PRO A 283 -19.32 30.00 -18.98
CA PRO A 283 -20.31 30.28 -17.96
C PRO A 283 -21.69 29.80 -18.42
N GLU A 284 -22.60 29.71 -17.46
CA GLU A 284 -24.05 29.43 -17.60
C GLU A 284 -24.45 27.93 -17.60
N TYR A 285 -24.99 27.43 -16.49
CA TYR A 285 -26.42 27.60 -16.19
C TYR A 285 -26.85 26.90 -14.88
N LYS A 286 -27.66 27.64 -14.12
CA LYS A 286 -28.75 27.19 -13.24
C LYS A 286 -28.41 26.32 -12.03
N ASN A 287 -28.20 27.04 -10.94
CA ASN A 287 -28.59 26.66 -9.59
C ASN A 287 -30.12 26.58 -9.52
N THR A 288 -30.68 25.39 -9.33
CA THR A 288 -32.06 25.19 -8.87
C THR A 288 -32.04 24.39 -7.59
N VAL A 289 -32.32 25.10 -6.50
CA VAL A 289 -32.74 24.54 -5.22
C VAL A 289 -34.14 23.95 -5.42
N ALA A 290 -34.26 22.63 -5.24
CA ALA A 290 -35.54 21.98 -5.03
C ALA A 290 -35.42 20.97 -3.89
N SER A 291 -36.30 21.18 -2.93
CA SER A 291 -36.54 20.49 -1.68
C SER A 291 -36.90 19.00 -1.81
N ASN A 292 -36.61 18.27 -0.73
CA ASN A 292 -37.40 17.15 -0.17
C ASN A 292 -37.90 16.06 -1.14
N GLY A 293 -37.32 14.87 -1.02
CA GLY A 293 -37.94 13.64 -1.52
C GLY A 293 -37.13 12.41 -1.14
N GLN A 294 -37.77 11.46 -0.46
CA GLN A 294 -37.23 10.18 0.00
C GLN A 294 -36.45 9.43 -1.10
N GLY A 295 -35.16 9.24 -0.89
CA GLY A 295 -34.32 8.39 -1.73
C GLY A 295 -34.47 6.93 -1.32
N VAL A 296 -35.32 6.20 -2.03
CA VAL A 296 -35.32 4.72 -2.05
C VAL A 296 -33.99 4.27 -2.66
N LEU A 297 -33.18 3.54 -1.88
CA LEU A 297 -31.97 2.88 -2.34
C LEU A 297 -32.34 1.78 -3.35
N GLY A 298 -32.29 2.12 -4.65
CA GLY A 298 -32.33 1.14 -5.72
C GLY A 298 -31.09 0.23 -5.70
N PRO A 299 -31.19 -1.00 -6.23
CA PRO A 299 -30.09 -1.95 -6.24
C PRO A 299 -28.88 -1.37 -6.99
N LEU A 300 -27.73 -1.40 -6.32
CA LEU A 300 -26.44 -1.02 -6.88
C LEU A 300 -26.18 -1.88 -8.13
N LYS A 301 -26.25 -1.26 -9.31
CA LYS A 301 -25.77 -1.84 -10.56
C LYS A 301 -24.28 -2.12 -10.37
N ALA A 302 -23.92 -3.39 -10.24
CA ALA A 302 -22.52 -3.81 -10.28
C ALA A 302 -21.92 -3.32 -11.61
N ASN A 303 -20.88 -2.50 -11.52
CA ASN A 303 -20.08 -2.19 -12.70
C ASN A 303 -19.52 -3.50 -13.26
N PRO A 304 -19.71 -3.79 -14.56
CA PRO A 304 -19.11 -4.97 -15.16
C PRO A 304 -17.60 -4.91 -14.94
N ALA A 305 -17.02 -6.04 -14.52
CA ALA A 305 -15.58 -6.18 -14.38
C ALA A 305 -14.89 -5.67 -15.67
N PRO A 306 -13.79 -4.92 -15.57
CA PRO A 306 -13.09 -4.42 -16.74
C PRO A 306 -12.79 -5.61 -17.66
N GLU A 307 -13.40 -5.62 -18.84
CA GLU A 307 -13.08 -6.59 -19.88
C GLU A 307 -11.59 -6.49 -20.13
N MET A 308 -10.85 -7.50 -19.68
CA MET A 308 -9.47 -7.71 -20.07
C MET A 308 -9.50 -7.92 -21.57
N LYS A 309 -9.26 -6.85 -22.33
CA LYS A 309 -9.08 -6.89 -23.78
C LYS A 309 -8.14 -8.06 -24.05
N ALA A 310 -8.67 -9.09 -24.71
CA ALA A 310 -7.92 -10.29 -25.04
C ALA A 310 -6.59 -9.84 -25.64
N LEU A 311 -5.50 -10.12 -24.92
CA LEU A 311 -4.16 -9.85 -25.40
C LEU A 311 -4.07 -10.51 -26.78
N SER A 312 -3.72 -9.72 -27.78
CA SER A 312 -3.66 -10.17 -29.17
C SER A 312 -2.91 -11.51 -29.23
N PRO A 313 -3.41 -12.52 -29.97
CA PRO A 313 -2.77 -13.83 -30.07
C PRO A 313 -1.30 -13.76 -30.53
N HIS A 314 -0.89 -12.62 -31.10
CA HIS A 314 0.49 -12.33 -31.46
C HIS A 314 1.44 -12.24 -30.23
N TYR A 315 0.97 -11.73 -29.09
CA TYR A 315 1.79 -11.63 -27.86
C TYR A 315 1.92 -12.97 -27.14
N ALA A 316 0.88 -13.81 -27.18
CA ALA A 316 0.94 -15.16 -26.60
C ALA A 316 1.98 -16.04 -27.33
N LYS A 317 2.16 -15.84 -28.63
CA LYS A 317 3.15 -16.59 -29.43
C LYS A 317 4.59 -16.16 -29.11
N CYS A 318 4.85 -14.87 -28.97
CA CYS A 318 6.20 -14.37 -28.61
C CYS A 318 6.66 -14.90 -27.25
N PHE A 319 5.78 -14.92 -26.24
CA PHE A 319 6.14 -15.46 -24.92
C PHE A 319 6.37 -16.98 -24.94
N ALA A 320 5.64 -17.73 -25.77
CA ALA A 320 5.81 -19.18 -25.87
C ALA A 320 7.14 -19.56 -26.52
N ASP A 321 7.59 -18.80 -27.53
CA ASP A 321 8.84 -19.07 -28.25
C ASP A 321 10.07 -18.72 -27.37
N GLU A 322 10.03 -17.62 -26.61
CA GLU A 322 11.08 -17.24 -25.65
C GLU A 322 11.22 -18.25 -24.50
N PHE A 323 10.11 -18.77 -23.97
CA PHE A 323 10.14 -19.72 -22.86
C PHE A 323 10.68 -21.09 -23.30
N LYS A 324 10.48 -21.46 -24.57
CA LYS A 324 10.98 -22.72 -25.14
C LYS A 324 12.51 -22.68 -25.30
N GLU A 325 13.04 -21.54 -25.73
CA GLU A 325 14.48 -21.33 -25.91
C GLU A 325 15.24 -21.33 -24.56
N PHE A 326 14.60 -20.79 -23.51
CA PHE A 326 15.14 -20.84 -22.14
C PHE A 326 15.21 -22.27 -21.58
N LEU A 327 14.18 -23.08 -21.79
CA LEU A 327 14.15 -24.47 -21.31
C LEU A 327 15.13 -25.37 -22.06
N THR A 328 15.34 -25.16 -23.36
CA THR A 328 16.32 -25.94 -24.14
C THR A 328 17.76 -25.58 -23.81
N SER A 329 18.02 -24.35 -23.37
CA SER A 329 19.37 -23.88 -23.05
C SER A 329 19.85 -24.31 -21.65
N SER A 330 18.95 -24.74 -20.77
CA SER A 330 19.30 -25.11 -19.39
C SER A 330 19.59 -26.60 -19.18
N SER A 331 19.56 -27.42 -20.24
CA SER A 331 19.66 -28.88 -20.15
C SER A 331 21.03 -29.48 -20.52
N SER A 332 22.03 -28.67 -20.88
CA SER A 332 23.28 -29.21 -21.47
C SER A 332 24.47 -29.39 -20.51
N ASP A 333 24.38 -28.94 -19.25
CA ASP A 333 25.59 -28.76 -18.43
C ASP A 333 25.72 -29.70 -17.21
N SER A 334 24.99 -30.83 -17.18
CA SER A 334 24.94 -31.70 -15.99
C SER A 334 25.36 -33.15 -16.22
N ASP A 335 26.29 -33.45 -17.12
CA ASP A 335 26.88 -34.79 -17.22
C ASP A 335 28.39 -34.70 -17.50
N SER A 336 29.18 -34.52 -16.44
CA SER A 336 30.63 -34.75 -16.42
C SER A 336 31.09 -34.94 -14.97
N GLU A 337 30.80 -36.11 -14.40
CA GLU A 337 31.58 -36.72 -13.31
C GLU A 337 32.06 -38.10 -13.74
#